data_AF-A0A7C8ZXM2-F1
#
_entry.id   AF-A0A7C8ZXM2-F1
#
_cell.length_a   1.000
_cell.length_b   1.000
_cell.length_c   1.000
_cell.angle_alpha   90.00
_cell.angle_beta   90.00
_cell.angle_gamma   90.00
#
_symmetry.space_group_name_H-M   'P 1'
#
loop_
_entity.id
_entity.type
_entity.pdbx_description
1 polymer ?
#
loop_
_entity_poly.entity_id
_entity_poly.type
_entity_poly.pdbx_seq_one_letter_code
_entity_poly.pdbx_strand_id
1 'polypeptide(L)'
;MSKQGPPKHQNKFAWKPNAGRKINETEPGGRFRPFPEITGVCPRCKDQIEWKRKYGKYKPLTEPAKCRKCSKRAVRQAYLNLCPGCAKDQGVCAKCCCHVNQIVGRDAAEVEAEQKMLEEAIKNARERDRRTLLRAMNKDKPKGLPKPQTIQEGKVEGLFPATSLEEYAELNRDDDDDEDDEDDIKVCN
;
A
#
# COMPACT_ATOMS: atom_id res chain seq x y z
N MET A 1 -31.66 -13.25 43.12
CA MET A 1 -31.69 -12.18 42.09
C MET A 1 -30.29 -12.00 41.53
N SER A 2 -30.08 -12.32 40.26
CA SER A 2 -28.78 -12.11 39.59
C SER A 2 -28.46 -10.61 39.59
N LYS A 3 -27.32 -10.20 40.12
CA LYS A 3 -26.88 -8.80 40.10
C LYS A 3 -26.67 -8.37 38.64
N GLN A 4 -27.69 -7.77 38.04
CA GLN A 4 -27.68 -7.21 36.70
C GLN A 4 -27.21 -5.76 36.82
N GLY A 5 -25.95 -5.51 36.47
CA GLY A 5 -25.38 -4.17 36.49
C GLY A 5 -23.85 -4.22 36.33
N PRO A 6 -23.24 -3.15 35.80
CA PRO A 6 -21.79 -3.05 35.74
C PRO A 6 -21.19 -3.11 37.16
N PRO A 7 -19.96 -3.61 37.29
CA PRO A 7 -19.32 -3.77 38.60
C PRO A 7 -19.22 -2.43 39.33
N LYS A 8 -19.57 -2.43 40.64
CA LYS A 8 -19.55 -1.25 41.53
C LYS A 8 -18.22 -0.51 41.48
N HIS A 9 -17.11 -1.23 41.36
CA HIS A 9 -15.78 -0.67 41.15
C HIS A 9 -15.33 -0.95 39.72
N GLN A 10 -15.26 0.10 38.90
CA GLN A 10 -14.72 0.03 37.55
C GLN A 10 -13.21 0.32 37.56
N ASN A 11 -12.45 -0.37 36.72
CA ASN A 11 -11.02 -0.11 36.56
C ASN A 11 -10.81 1.25 35.91
N LYS A 12 -10.08 2.15 36.59
CA LYS A 12 -9.70 3.46 36.04
C LYS A 12 -8.62 3.37 34.95
N PHE A 13 -7.78 2.34 35.03
CA PHE A 13 -6.68 2.11 34.08
C PHE A 13 -6.75 0.70 33.53
N ALA A 14 -6.49 0.55 32.22
CA ALA A 14 -6.37 -0.75 31.60
C ALA A 14 -5.06 -1.42 32.02
N TRP A 15 -5.14 -2.66 32.49
CA TRP A 15 -3.97 -3.45 32.83
C TRP A 15 -3.10 -3.70 31.58
N LYS A 16 -1.80 -3.40 31.68
CA LYS A 16 -0.81 -3.58 30.62
C LYS A 16 0.05 -4.80 30.95
N PRO A 17 -0.08 -5.93 30.20
CA PRO A 17 0.59 -7.19 30.55
C PRO A 17 2.11 -7.09 30.58
N ASN A 18 2.66 -6.33 29.63
CA ASN A 18 4.10 -6.18 29.45
C ASN A 18 4.61 -4.85 30.02
N ALA A 19 3.87 -4.21 30.94
CA ALA A 19 4.37 -3.03 31.64
C ALA A 19 5.65 -3.38 32.39
N GLY A 20 6.72 -2.63 32.13
CA GLY A 20 8.03 -2.82 32.77
C GLY A 20 8.87 -3.99 32.20
N ARG A 21 8.38 -4.75 31.21
CA ARG A 21 9.21 -5.72 30.49
C ARG A 21 9.83 -5.07 29.26
N LYS A 22 11.15 -5.19 29.10
CA LYS A 22 11.81 -4.87 27.83
C LYS A 22 11.40 -5.94 26.82
N ILE A 23 10.59 -5.55 25.84
CA ILE A 23 10.19 -6.42 24.74
C ILE A 23 11.28 -6.32 23.68
N ASN A 24 11.84 -7.45 23.25
CA ASN A 24 12.75 -7.49 22.13
C ASN A 24 11.99 -7.07 20.86
N GLU A 25 12.50 -6.09 20.10
CA GLU A 25 11.77 -5.53 18.96
C GLU A 25 11.54 -6.56 17.83
N THR A 26 12.28 -7.66 17.84
CA THR A 26 12.22 -8.79 16.90
C THR A 26 11.14 -9.83 17.24
N GLU A 27 10.59 -9.80 18.46
CA GLU A 27 9.54 -10.74 18.86
C GLU A 27 8.19 -10.44 18.16
N PRO A 28 7.30 -11.44 17.97
CA PRO A 28 5.98 -11.24 17.39
C PRO A 28 5.16 -10.19 18.15
N GLY A 29 4.75 -9.12 17.46
CA GLY A 29 4.08 -7.96 18.05
C GLY A 29 5.02 -6.82 18.43
N GLY A 30 6.33 -6.99 18.23
CA GLY A 30 7.32 -5.92 18.30
C GLY A 30 7.32 -5.03 17.05
N ARG A 31 8.14 -3.97 17.09
CA ARG A 31 8.22 -2.96 16.03
C ARG A 31 8.64 -3.55 14.67
N PHE A 32 9.59 -4.50 14.67
CA PHE A 32 10.11 -5.10 13.43
C PHE A 32 9.33 -6.33 12.98
N ARG A 33 8.51 -6.91 13.86
CA ARG A 33 7.72 -8.11 13.55
C ARG A 33 6.27 -7.94 14.00
N PRO A 34 5.51 -7.02 13.39
CA PRO A 34 4.12 -6.78 13.75
C PRO A 34 3.26 -8.03 13.52
N PHE A 35 2.15 -8.13 14.24
CA PHE A 35 1.20 -9.21 13.98
C PHE A 35 0.54 -9.03 12.61
N PRO A 36 0.28 -10.13 11.87
CA PRO A 36 -0.43 -10.04 10.59
C PRO A 36 -1.84 -9.47 10.79
N GLU A 37 -2.37 -8.78 9.79
CA GLU A 37 -3.74 -8.29 9.82
C GLU A 37 -4.73 -9.45 10.02
N ILE A 38 -5.78 -9.19 10.79
CA ILE A 38 -6.84 -10.17 11.07
C ILE A 38 -7.87 -10.06 9.94
N THR A 39 -7.92 -11.07 9.09
CA THR A 39 -8.80 -11.10 7.91
C THR A 39 -9.67 -12.35 7.87
N GLY A 40 -10.79 -12.30 7.15
CA GLY A 40 -11.69 -13.44 6.96
C GLY A 40 -12.52 -13.81 8.19
N VAL A 41 -12.69 -12.91 9.16
CA VAL A 41 -13.47 -13.14 10.39
C VAL A 41 -14.54 -12.08 10.59
N CYS A 42 -15.60 -12.40 11.34
CA CYS A 42 -16.60 -11.40 11.72
C CYS A 42 -16.04 -10.37 12.73
N PRO A 43 -16.65 -9.18 12.88
CA PRO A 43 -16.21 -8.14 13.81
C PRO A 43 -16.02 -8.65 15.24
N ARG A 44 -17.00 -9.40 15.75
CA ARG A 44 -16.92 -10.04 17.08
C ARG A 44 -15.70 -10.94 17.24
N CYS A 45 -15.35 -11.71 16.22
CA CYS A 45 -14.19 -12.61 16.25
C CYS A 45 -12.87 -11.85 16.13
N LYS A 46 -12.86 -10.75 15.36
CA LYS A 46 -11.72 -9.83 15.30
C LYS A 46 -11.43 -9.26 16.68
N ASP A 47 -12.44 -8.71 17.37
CA ASP A 47 -12.27 -8.14 18.70
C ASP A 47 -11.70 -9.13 19.71
N GLN A 48 -12.13 -10.40 19.64
CA GLN A 48 -11.60 -11.46 20.49
C GLN A 48 -10.11 -11.74 20.23
N ILE A 49 -9.69 -11.72 18.97
CA ILE A 49 -8.28 -11.94 18.59
C ILE A 49 -7.45 -10.70 18.97
N GLU A 50 -7.94 -9.50 18.71
CA GLU A 50 -7.29 -8.24 19.09
C GLU A 50 -7.13 -8.12 20.60
N TRP A 51 -8.17 -8.47 21.37
CA TRP A 51 -8.08 -8.53 22.82
C TRP A 51 -6.97 -9.49 23.27
N LYS A 52 -6.87 -10.68 22.66
CA LYS A 52 -5.77 -11.62 22.97
C LYS A 52 -4.40 -11.01 22.65
N ARG A 53 -4.26 -10.30 21.53
CA ARG A 53 -3.01 -9.60 21.16
C ARG A 53 -2.66 -8.50 22.18
N LYS A 54 -3.62 -7.63 22.49
CA LYS A 54 -3.48 -6.50 23.42
C LYS A 54 -3.11 -6.94 24.82
N TYR A 55 -3.67 -8.05 25.27
CA TYR A 55 -3.47 -8.57 26.63
C TYR A 55 -2.39 -9.67 26.72
N GLY A 56 -1.57 -9.87 25.68
CA GLY A 56 -0.46 -10.85 25.71
C GLY A 56 -0.90 -12.31 25.82
N LYS A 57 -2.18 -12.60 25.55
CA LYS A 57 -2.77 -13.95 25.58
C LYS A 57 -2.84 -14.60 24.19
N TYR A 58 -2.23 -13.97 23.19
CA TYR A 58 -2.19 -14.44 21.82
C TYR A 58 -1.09 -15.49 21.64
N LYS A 59 -1.47 -16.66 21.15
CA LYS A 59 -0.57 -17.78 20.83
C LYS A 59 -0.48 -17.89 19.30
N PRO A 60 0.63 -17.46 18.68
CA PRO A 60 0.82 -17.62 17.24
C PRO A 60 0.95 -19.10 16.88
N LEU A 61 0.73 -19.41 15.60
CA LEU A 61 1.01 -20.72 15.04
C LEU A 61 2.48 -20.77 14.59
N THR A 62 3.19 -21.82 14.98
CA THR A 62 4.51 -22.15 14.41
C THR A 62 4.34 -22.84 13.04
N GLU A 63 3.36 -23.73 12.93
CA GLU A 63 3.01 -24.44 11.70
C GLU A 63 1.55 -24.17 11.30
N PRO A 64 1.22 -24.24 10.00
CA PRO A 64 -0.16 -24.13 9.54
C PRO A 64 -1.06 -25.22 10.15
N ALA A 65 -2.21 -24.82 10.68
CA ALA A 65 -3.20 -25.74 11.22
C ALA A 65 -4.06 -26.39 10.12
N LYS A 66 -4.67 -27.54 10.44
CA LYS A 66 -5.61 -28.24 9.56
C LYS A 66 -6.92 -27.45 9.45
N CYS A 67 -7.38 -27.23 8.22
CA CYS A 67 -8.69 -26.63 7.94
C CYS A 67 -9.79 -27.65 8.23
N ARG A 68 -10.87 -27.23 8.91
CA ARG A 68 -12.02 -28.12 9.19
C ARG A 68 -12.83 -28.55 7.96
N LYS A 69 -12.72 -27.83 6.83
CA LYS A 69 -13.46 -28.12 5.59
C LYS A 69 -12.65 -28.96 4.61
N CYS A 70 -11.50 -28.45 4.16
CA CYS A 70 -10.68 -29.16 3.17
C CYS A 70 -9.66 -30.13 3.78
N SER A 71 -9.56 -30.21 5.12
CA SER A 71 -8.61 -31.07 5.87
C SER A 71 -7.12 -30.86 5.59
N LYS A 72 -6.77 -29.95 4.66
CA LYS A 72 -5.41 -29.53 4.34
C LYS A 72 -4.85 -28.62 5.44
N ARG A 73 -3.53 -28.68 5.67
CA ARG A 73 -2.80 -27.75 6.55
C ARG A 73 -2.64 -26.36 5.89
N ALA A 74 -3.75 -25.64 5.75
CA ALA A 74 -3.82 -24.37 5.03
C ALA A 74 -4.22 -23.17 5.91
N VAL A 75 -4.42 -23.39 7.22
CA VAL A 75 -4.78 -22.33 8.17
C VAL A 75 -3.51 -21.70 8.72
N ARG A 76 -3.14 -20.51 8.21
CA ARG A 76 -1.91 -19.80 8.59
C ARG A 76 -2.11 -18.81 9.75
N GLN A 77 -3.31 -18.29 9.94
CA GLN A 77 -3.60 -17.36 11.04
C GLN A 77 -4.07 -18.12 12.29
N ALA A 78 -3.63 -17.66 13.46
CA ALA A 78 -4.03 -18.28 14.73
C ALA A 78 -5.51 -18.07 15.03
N TYR A 79 -6.09 -19.02 15.77
CA TYR A 79 -7.49 -19.03 16.19
C TYR A 79 -8.53 -19.12 15.06
N LEU A 80 -8.10 -19.38 13.82
CA LEU A 80 -9.00 -19.71 12.72
C LEU A 80 -9.22 -21.23 12.64
N ASN A 81 -10.39 -21.63 12.20
CA ASN A 81 -10.78 -23.03 11.97
C ASN A 81 -10.82 -23.38 10.47
N LEU A 82 -11.02 -22.37 9.61
CA LEU A 82 -11.08 -22.53 8.16
C LEU A 82 -9.90 -21.82 7.50
N CYS A 83 -9.43 -22.35 6.37
CA CYS A 83 -8.48 -21.64 5.53
C CYS A 83 -9.20 -20.53 4.76
N PRO A 84 -8.45 -19.52 4.26
CA PRO A 84 -9.04 -18.39 3.55
C PRO A 84 -9.90 -18.81 2.35
N GLY A 85 -9.48 -19.81 1.57
CA GLY A 85 -10.27 -20.33 0.44
C GLY A 85 -11.63 -20.87 0.90
N CYS A 86 -11.62 -21.85 1.82
CA CYS A 86 -12.88 -22.43 2.31
C CYS A 86 -13.80 -21.44 3.02
N ALA A 87 -13.26 -20.40 3.66
CA ALA A 87 -14.07 -19.35 4.29
C ALA A 87 -14.76 -18.48 3.23
N LYS A 88 -14.07 -18.14 2.13
CA LYS A 88 -14.61 -17.41 0.99
C LYS A 88 -15.66 -18.23 0.23
N ASP A 89 -15.33 -19.47 -0.11
CA ASP A 89 -16.22 -20.36 -0.88
C ASP A 89 -17.57 -20.58 -0.18
N GLN A 90 -17.56 -20.58 1.16
CA GLN A 90 -18.75 -20.80 1.99
C GLN A 90 -19.39 -19.49 2.46
N GLY A 91 -18.73 -18.34 2.30
CA GLY A 91 -19.20 -17.05 2.81
C GLY A 91 -19.39 -17.02 4.34
N VAL A 92 -18.49 -17.66 5.11
CA VAL A 92 -18.59 -17.76 6.57
C VAL A 92 -17.36 -17.20 7.27
N CYS A 93 -17.53 -16.80 8.54
CA CYS A 93 -16.42 -16.42 9.39
C CYS A 93 -15.42 -17.58 9.58
N ALA A 94 -14.14 -17.36 9.26
CA ALA A 94 -13.11 -18.39 9.35
C ALA A 94 -12.84 -18.88 10.79
N LYS A 95 -13.26 -18.12 11.81
CA LYS A 95 -13.11 -18.47 13.23
C LYS A 95 -14.33 -19.20 13.78
N CYS A 96 -15.52 -18.59 13.74
CA CYS A 96 -16.72 -19.19 14.35
C CYS A 96 -17.55 -20.04 13.39
N CYS A 97 -17.22 -20.06 12.10
CA CYS A 97 -17.94 -20.79 11.05
C CYS A 97 -19.42 -20.37 10.90
N CYS A 98 -19.82 -19.24 11.47
CA CYS A 98 -21.17 -18.69 11.31
C CYS A 98 -21.24 -17.82 10.05
N HIS A 99 -22.38 -17.88 9.36
CA HIS A 99 -22.74 -16.88 8.35
C HIS A 99 -22.90 -15.52 9.03
N VAL A 100 -22.28 -14.50 8.45
CA VAL A 100 -22.32 -13.13 8.94
C VAL A 100 -22.45 -12.20 7.75
N ASN A 101 -23.18 -11.10 7.92
CA ASN A 101 -23.37 -10.11 6.87
C ASN A 101 -22.08 -9.37 6.50
N GLN A 102 -21.13 -9.30 7.45
CA GLN A 102 -19.88 -8.58 7.28
C GLN A 102 -18.70 -9.43 7.74
N ILE A 103 -17.75 -9.60 6.85
CA ILE A 103 -16.45 -10.22 7.10
C ILE A 103 -15.40 -9.10 7.08
N VAL A 104 -14.48 -9.14 8.04
CA VAL A 104 -13.41 -8.14 8.17
C VAL A 104 -12.20 -8.54 7.33
N GLY A 105 -11.62 -7.55 6.65
CA GLY A 105 -10.45 -7.69 5.77
C GLY A 105 -10.85 -7.52 4.31
N ARG A 106 -10.08 -6.70 3.57
CA ARG A 106 -10.27 -6.53 2.12
C ARG A 106 -9.82 -7.77 1.37
N ASP A 107 -10.47 -8.02 0.24
CA ASP A 107 -10.00 -9.03 -0.68
C ASP A 107 -8.67 -8.59 -1.32
N ALA A 108 -7.69 -9.50 -1.33
CA ALA A 108 -6.38 -9.19 -1.92
C ALA A 108 -6.48 -8.73 -3.39
N ALA A 109 -7.46 -9.27 -4.13
CA ALA A 109 -7.75 -8.87 -5.50
C ALA A 109 -8.33 -7.44 -5.61
N GLU A 110 -9.17 -7.04 -4.65
CA GLU A 110 -9.71 -5.67 -4.59
C GLU A 110 -8.58 -4.68 -4.27
N VAL A 111 -7.71 -5.03 -3.31
CA VAL A 111 -6.52 -4.22 -2.98
C VAL A 111 -5.57 -4.10 -4.16
N GLU A 112 -5.33 -5.17 -4.89
CA GLU A 112 -4.48 -5.15 -6.08
C GLU A 112 -5.10 -4.30 -7.21
N ALA A 113 -6.41 -4.41 -7.43
CA ALA A 113 -7.12 -3.57 -8.38
C ALA A 113 -7.05 -2.08 -7.99
N GLU A 114 -7.24 -1.76 -6.70
CA GLU A 114 -7.09 -0.41 -6.14
C GLU A 114 -5.66 0.13 -6.34
N GLN A 115 -4.64 -0.71 -6.16
CA GLN A 115 -3.25 -0.32 -6.40
C GLN A 115 -2.97 -0.05 -7.88
N LYS A 116 -3.47 -0.92 -8.76
CA LYS A 116 -3.29 -0.77 -10.20
C LYS A 116 -3.97 0.48 -10.73
N MET A 117 -5.21 0.76 -10.31
CA MET A 117 -5.91 1.99 -10.72
C MET A 117 -5.20 3.25 -10.21
N LEU A 118 -4.61 3.19 -9.00
CA LEU A 118 -3.82 4.30 -8.46
C LEU A 118 -2.54 4.50 -9.28
N GLU A 119 -1.84 3.42 -9.65
CA GLU A 119 -0.65 3.49 -10.49
C GLU A 119 -0.96 4.03 -11.89
N GLU A 120 -2.04 3.59 -12.50
CA GLU A 120 -2.52 4.11 -13.79
C GLU A 120 -2.90 5.60 -13.70
N ALA A 121 -3.57 6.02 -12.63
CA ALA A 121 -3.87 7.42 -12.37
C ALA A 121 -2.60 8.27 -12.21
N ILE A 122 -1.58 7.76 -11.51
CA ILE A 122 -0.28 8.43 -11.37
C ILE A 122 0.45 8.51 -12.73
N LYS A 123 0.37 7.45 -13.55
CA LYS A 123 0.99 7.42 -14.87
C LYS A 123 0.37 8.43 -15.83
N ASN A 124 -0.95 8.60 -15.75
CA ASN A 124 -1.73 9.54 -16.57
C ASN A 124 -1.79 10.96 -15.96
N ALA A 125 -1.28 11.16 -14.75
CA ALA A 125 -1.22 12.48 -14.12
C ALA A 125 -0.25 13.41 -14.87
N ARG A 126 -0.48 14.73 -14.74
CA ARG A 126 0.42 15.74 -15.28
C ARG A 126 1.83 15.54 -14.71
N GLU A 127 2.85 15.73 -15.54
CA GLU A 127 4.26 15.51 -15.16
C GLU A 127 4.66 16.26 -13.87
N ARG A 128 4.13 17.47 -13.64
CA ARG A 128 4.35 18.24 -12.41
C ARG A 128 3.85 17.50 -11.16
N ASP A 129 2.67 16.91 -11.23
CA ASP A 129 2.02 16.22 -10.11
C ASP A 129 2.69 14.87 -9.87
N ARG A 130 2.99 14.14 -10.96
CA ARG A 130 3.76 12.89 -10.92
C ARG A 130 5.12 13.09 -10.24
N ARG A 131 5.90 14.11 -10.63
CA ARG A 131 7.18 14.44 -9.98
C ARG A 131 7.02 14.84 -8.51
N THR A 132 5.93 15.51 -8.17
CA THR A 132 5.65 15.93 -6.79
C THR A 132 5.36 14.73 -5.89
N LEU A 133 4.54 13.79 -6.36
CA LEU A 133 4.30 12.50 -5.70
C LEU A 133 5.59 11.70 -5.54
N LEU A 134 6.39 11.56 -6.60
CA LEU A 134 7.67 10.83 -6.54
C LEU A 134 8.66 11.45 -5.54
N ARG A 135 8.71 12.78 -5.43
CA ARG A 135 9.51 13.47 -4.42
C ARG A 135 9.00 13.21 -3.01
N ALA A 136 7.69 13.26 -2.79
CA ALA A 136 7.09 12.95 -1.49
C ALA A 136 7.43 11.51 -1.06
N MET A 137 7.24 10.52 -1.94
CA MET A 137 7.56 9.12 -1.68
C MET A 137 9.05 8.88 -1.35
N ASN A 138 9.96 9.64 -1.97
CA ASN A 138 11.39 9.53 -1.69
C ASN A 138 11.81 10.29 -0.41
N LYS A 139 11.05 11.29 0.02
CA LYS A 139 11.28 12.03 1.27
C LYS A 139 10.96 11.19 2.50
N ASP A 140 9.95 10.32 2.41
CA ASP A 140 9.49 9.47 3.52
C ASP A 140 10.26 8.14 3.65
N LYS A 141 11.16 7.82 2.71
CA LYS A 141 12.09 6.69 2.86
C LYS A 141 13.14 7.04 3.93
N PRO A 142 13.21 6.31 5.06
CA PRO A 142 14.28 6.51 6.03
C PRO A 142 15.63 6.26 5.35
N LYS A 143 16.53 7.24 5.41
CA LYS A 143 17.92 7.13 4.93
C LYS A 143 18.64 6.05 5.74
N GLY A 144 18.62 4.80 5.28
CA GLY A 144 19.31 3.73 6.01
C GLY A 144 19.04 2.28 5.61
N LEU A 145 18.66 1.98 4.37
CA LEU A 145 18.70 0.60 3.85
C LEU A 145 19.75 0.48 2.73
N PRO A 146 20.69 -0.49 2.81
CA PRO A 146 21.72 -0.67 1.79
C PRO A 146 21.08 -1.20 0.50
N LYS A 147 21.42 -0.58 -0.63
CA LYS A 147 21.02 -1.06 -1.96
C LYS A 147 21.77 -2.36 -2.27
N PRO A 148 21.11 -3.40 -2.82
CA PRO A 148 21.83 -4.52 -3.39
C PRO A 148 22.61 -4.04 -4.63
N GLN A 149 23.91 -4.31 -4.65
CA GLN A 149 24.79 -4.04 -5.77
C GLN A 149 24.44 -5.01 -6.89
N THR A 150 23.93 -4.50 -8.01
CA THR A 150 23.93 -5.23 -9.28
C THR A 150 25.11 -4.70 -10.08
N ILE A 151 26.20 -5.46 -10.07
CA ILE A 151 27.26 -5.36 -11.07
C ILE A 151 26.70 -5.95 -12.36
N GLN A 152 26.54 -5.16 -13.41
CA GLN A 152 26.79 -5.59 -14.79
C GLN A 152 27.31 -4.41 -15.62
N GLU A 153 28.41 -4.71 -16.30
CA GLU A 153 29.21 -3.90 -17.21
C GLU A 153 28.47 -3.69 -18.54
N GLY A 154 28.75 -2.58 -19.22
CA GLY A 154 28.18 -2.31 -20.54
C GLY A 154 28.37 -0.86 -20.98
N LYS A 155 29.63 -0.49 -21.25
CA LYS A 155 30.00 0.77 -21.91
C LYS A 155 29.62 0.71 -23.39
N VAL A 156 28.60 1.48 -23.79
CA VAL A 156 28.38 1.90 -25.18
C VAL A 156 28.25 3.42 -25.16
N GLU A 157 29.40 4.07 -25.33
CA GLU A 157 29.48 5.45 -25.78
C GLU A 157 29.11 5.47 -27.27
N GLY A 158 27.99 6.12 -27.61
CA GLY A 158 27.51 6.30 -28.96
C GLY A 158 27.26 7.79 -29.22
N LEU A 159 28.31 8.43 -29.70
CA LEU A 159 28.43 9.73 -30.36
C LEU A 159 27.11 10.44 -30.72
N PHE A 160 26.83 11.56 -30.06
CA PHE A 160 26.01 12.63 -30.67
C PHE A 160 26.88 13.31 -31.74
N PRO A 161 26.47 13.38 -33.02
CA PRO A 161 27.14 14.24 -33.98
C PRO A 161 26.83 15.67 -33.54
N ALA A 162 27.84 16.37 -33.02
CA ALA A 162 27.76 17.80 -32.76
C ALA A 162 27.78 18.53 -34.11
N THR A 163 26.63 18.64 -34.78
CA THR A 163 26.40 19.76 -35.68
C THR A 163 26.32 21.01 -34.80
N SER A 164 27.22 21.94 -35.02
CA SER A 164 27.35 23.13 -34.19
C SER A 164 26.12 24.03 -34.37
N LEU A 165 25.75 24.74 -33.31
CA LEU A 165 24.60 25.63 -33.21
C LEU A 165 24.41 26.58 -34.42
N GLU A 166 25.52 26.96 -35.07
CA GLU A 166 25.55 27.86 -36.22
C GLU A 166 24.81 27.28 -37.44
N GLU A 167 24.92 25.97 -37.68
CA GLU A 167 24.34 25.30 -38.86
C GLU A 167 22.80 25.22 -38.78
N TYR A 168 22.24 25.24 -37.56
CA TYR A 168 20.78 25.25 -37.35
C TYR A 168 20.16 26.65 -37.51
N ALA A 169 20.96 27.71 -37.36
CA ALA A 169 20.50 29.08 -37.48
C ALA A 169 20.37 29.52 -38.95
N GLU A 170 21.20 28.97 -39.84
CA GLU A 170 21.17 29.31 -41.27
C GLU A 170 19.95 28.74 -42.01
N LEU A 171 19.37 27.62 -41.55
CA LEU A 171 18.20 26.99 -42.20
C LEU A 171 16.86 27.72 -41.99
N ASN A 172 16.82 28.82 -41.22
CA ASN A 172 15.60 29.58 -40.94
C ASN A 172 15.59 30.99 -41.55
N ARG A 173 16.47 31.26 -42.52
CA ARG A 173 16.50 32.55 -43.24
C ARG A 173 16.48 32.34 -44.74
N ASP A 174 15.27 32.07 -45.24
CA ASP A 174 14.82 32.22 -46.62
C ASP A 174 13.30 32.44 -46.48
N ASP A 175 12.57 33.30 -47.17
CA ASP A 175 12.81 34.29 -48.23
C ASP A 175 11.40 34.91 -48.44
N ASP A 176 11.22 36.22 -48.25
CA ASP A 176 9.96 36.91 -48.61
C ASP A 176 10.36 38.31 -49.11
N ASP A 177 10.82 38.34 -50.37
CA ASP A 177 10.76 39.50 -51.25
C ASP A 177 9.29 39.75 -51.64
N ASP A 178 8.76 40.92 -51.32
CA ASP A 178 7.55 41.46 -51.96
C ASP A 178 7.80 42.94 -52.29
N GLU A 179 8.04 43.22 -53.57
CA GLU A 179 8.06 44.55 -54.19
C GLU A 179 6.63 45.02 -54.52
N ASP A 180 6.37 46.29 -54.15
CA ASP A 180 5.48 47.33 -54.70
C ASP A 180 4.04 47.03 -55.16
N ASP A 181 3.10 47.84 -54.65
CA ASP A 181 2.45 48.86 -55.49
C ASP A 181 1.68 49.91 -54.66
N GLU A 182 1.76 51.15 -55.14
CA GLU A 182 1.24 52.41 -54.57
C GLU A 182 -0.30 52.47 -54.45
N ASP A 183 -0.82 53.28 -53.53
CA ASP A 183 -1.83 54.29 -53.89
C ASP A 183 -2.03 55.36 -52.81
N ASP A 184 -1.77 56.59 -53.23
CA ASP A 184 -1.80 57.85 -52.51
C ASP A 184 -3.23 58.44 -52.54
N ILE A 185 -3.90 58.61 -51.39
CA ILE A 185 -5.17 59.35 -51.32
C ILE A 185 -4.98 60.63 -50.50
N LYS A 186 -4.76 61.72 -51.26
CA LYS A 186 -4.95 63.10 -50.84
C LYS A 186 -6.43 63.38 -50.56
N VAL A 187 -6.69 63.89 -49.36
CA VAL A 187 -7.90 64.66 -49.04
C VAL A 187 -7.71 66.08 -49.56
N CYS A 188 -8.53 66.54 -50.51
CA CYS A 188 -9.32 67.78 -50.40
C CYS A 188 -10.11 68.14 -51.70
N ASN A 189 -11.36 68.55 -51.43
CA ASN A 189 -12.34 69.33 -52.20
C ASN A 189 -13.08 68.72 -53.42
#